data_AF-A4X6F1-F1
#
_entry.id   AF-A4X6F1-F1
#
_cell.length_a   1.000
_cell.length_b   1.000
_cell.length_c   1.000
_cell.angle_alpha   90.00
_cell.angle_beta   90.00
_cell.angle_gamma   90.00
#
_symmetry.space_group_name_H-M   'P 1'
#
loop_
_entity.id
_entity.type
_entity.pdbx_description
1 polymer ?
#
loop_
_entity_poly.entity_id
_entity_poly.type
_entity_poly.pdbx_seq_one_letter_code
_entity_poly.pdbx_strand_id
1 'polypeptide(L)'
;MCRVRRRLLCAYRGPVTLVEDLIRDATASAVPVEDLPRRLKVIAARSKTAELAAWVGHELQGYHASPELIPSYRGPFAVPALGHFLGPFGSERKNEAIAPAAFPKEYRDGPLFNITFADSMAELTDHARTDEKAIRAAWPADALVLVEMLKREGTLNMDPMYSLIQGYRAIPRSMLIGVLDSVRNRILDLALSFEEIAPDAGESRATPEESARMSQVFNTYVYGGQAAVGSTNVHQVQVNRSDEDTLLAALAAVGVDPDSMEELKKALAEDREDNGGNDPAKPGRAVSSWLGRLSLRAATAGGTVAVGAGGNVVSQLIMSYFGMG
;
A
#
# COMPACT_ATOMS: atom_id res chain seq x y z
N MET A 1 -71.23 17.58 1.16
CA MET A 1 -70.35 16.57 1.78
C MET A 1 -68.99 16.61 1.11
N CYS A 2 -68.01 17.21 1.79
CA CYS A 2 -66.64 17.44 1.29
C CYS A 2 -65.87 16.14 1.09
N ARG A 3 -65.30 15.95 -0.11
CA ARG A 3 -64.29 14.93 -0.40
C ARG A 3 -62.93 15.36 0.16
N VAL A 4 -62.34 14.45 0.92
CA VAL A 4 -61.00 14.49 1.52
C VAL A 4 -59.94 14.65 0.43
N ARG A 5 -59.19 15.76 0.44
CA ARG A 5 -57.92 15.89 -0.29
C ARG A 5 -56.77 15.48 0.64
N ARG A 6 -56.24 14.27 0.48
CA ARG A 6 -54.91 13.91 1.00
C ARG A 6 -53.87 14.67 0.18
N ARG A 7 -53.21 15.66 0.79
CA ARG A 7 -51.96 16.23 0.27
C ARG A 7 -50.87 15.16 0.45
N LEU A 8 -50.45 14.54 -0.65
CA LEU A 8 -49.16 13.84 -0.72
C LEU A 8 -48.09 14.92 -0.59
N LEU A 9 -47.42 14.97 0.56
CA LEU A 9 -46.17 15.69 0.74
C LEU A 9 -45.12 14.96 -0.09
N CYS A 10 -44.89 15.43 -1.32
CA CYS A 10 -43.69 15.11 -2.06
C CYS A 10 -42.54 15.76 -1.29
N ALA A 11 -41.76 14.98 -0.54
CA ALA A 11 -40.53 15.47 0.06
C ALA A 11 -39.62 15.92 -1.08
N TYR A 12 -39.35 17.22 -1.16
CA TYR A 12 -38.36 17.79 -2.07
C TYR A 12 -36.99 17.25 -1.64
N ARG A 13 -36.55 16.16 -2.26
CA ARG A 13 -35.15 15.72 -2.21
C ARG A 13 -34.37 16.76 -3.00
N GLY A 14 -33.36 17.38 -2.40
CA GLY A 14 -32.50 18.34 -3.09
C GLY A 14 -31.86 17.75 -4.36
N PRO A 15 -31.18 18.55 -5.19
CA PRO A 15 -30.44 18.01 -6.33
C PRO A 15 -29.46 16.95 -5.84
N VAL A 16 -29.54 15.73 -6.40
CA VAL A 16 -28.64 14.63 -6.07
C VAL A 16 -27.22 15.05 -6.40
N THR A 17 -26.30 14.95 -5.45
CA THR A 17 -24.90 15.39 -5.62
C THR A 17 -24.06 14.29 -6.27
N LEU A 18 -22.94 14.66 -6.92
CA LEU A 18 -21.99 13.67 -7.46
C LEU A 18 -21.48 12.67 -6.41
N VAL A 19 -21.35 13.11 -5.15
CA VAL A 19 -20.92 12.25 -4.04
C VAL A 19 -22.03 11.25 -3.68
N GLU A 20 -23.28 11.70 -3.55
CA GLU A 20 -24.42 10.81 -3.31
C GLU A 20 -24.59 9.78 -4.44
N ASP A 21 -24.39 10.20 -5.70
CA ASP A 21 -24.39 9.31 -6.86
C ASP A 21 -23.26 8.27 -6.80
N LEU A 22 -22.08 8.66 -6.33
CA LEU A 22 -20.95 7.74 -6.16
C LEU A 22 -21.20 6.73 -5.03
N ILE A 23 -21.76 7.17 -3.90
CA ILE A 23 -22.13 6.28 -2.77
C ILE A 23 -23.17 5.27 -3.24
N ARG A 24 -24.22 5.73 -3.93
CA ARG A 24 -25.26 4.84 -4.49
C ARG A 24 -24.66 3.81 -5.45
N ASP A 25 -23.73 4.22 -6.30
CA ASP A 25 -23.19 3.34 -7.33
C ASP A 25 -22.10 2.39 -6.78
N ALA A 26 -21.38 2.79 -5.73
CA ALA A 26 -20.46 1.92 -5.01
C ALA A 26 -21.19 0.85 -4.22
N THR A 27 -22.34 1.18 -3.61
CA THR A 27 -23.22 0.23 -2.89
C THR A 27 -24.05 -0.66 -3.83
N ALA A 28 -24.35 -0.18 -5.03
CA ALA A 28 -25.06 -0.97 -6.03
C ALA A 28 -24.12 -2.01 -6.68
N SER A 29 -24.50 -3.29 -6.59
CA SER A 29 -23.80 -4.38 -7.29
C SER A 29 -23.91 -4.30 -8.83
N ALA A 30 -24.76 -3.42 -9.37
CA ALA A 30 -25.01 -3.30 -10.80
C ALA A 30 -23.93 -2.51 -11.56
N VAL A 31 -23.17 -1.66 -10.86
CA VAL A 31 -22.15 -0.82 -11.50
C VAL A 31 -20.80 -1.55 -11.49
N PRO A 32 -20.16 -1.76 -12.65
CA PRO A 32 -18.82 -2.35 -12.71
C PRO A 32 -17.82 -1.52 -11.92
N VAL A 33 -16.90 -2.20 -11.22
CA VAL A 33 -15.95 -1.52 -10.33
C VAL A 33 -15.00 -0.61 -11.11
N GLU A 34 -14.67 -0.96 -12.36
CA GLU A 34 -13.82 -0.17 -13.26
C GLU A 34 -14.42 1.20 -13.65
N ASP A 35 -15.73 1.39 -13.46
CA ASP A 35 -16.40 2.67 -13.73
C ASP A 35 -16.37 3.63 -12.53
N LEU A 36 -16.21 3.12 -11.31
CA LEU A 36 -16.20 3.93 -10.08
C LEU A 36 -15.01 4.92 -10.03
N PRO A 37 -13.75 4.52 -10.36
CA PRO A 37 -12.64 5.45 -10.38
C PRO A 37 -12.85 6.59 -11.38
N ARG A 38 -13.53 6.36 -12.52
CA ARG A 38 -13.79 7.41 -13.52
C ARG A 38 -14.66 8.52 -12.94
N ARG A 39 -15.64 8.18 -12.11
CA ARG A 39 -16.52 9.14 -11.43
C ARG A 39 -15.78 9.88 -10.32
N LEU A 40 -15.02 9.14 -9.53
CA LEU A 40 -14.16 9.73 -8.52
C LEU A 40 -13.12 10.69 -9.12
N LYS A 41 -12.64 10.44 -10.35
CA LYS A 41 -11.77 11.38 -11.09
C LYS A 41 -12.40 12.75 -11.27
N VAL A 42 -13.70 12.80 -11.56
CA VAL A 42 -14.44 14.06 -11.74
C VAL A 42 -14.49 14.82 -10.43
N ILE A 43 -14.78 14.13 -9.32
CA ILE A 43 -14.81 14.71 -7.97
C ILE A 43 -13.41 15.21 -7.58
N ALA A 44 -12.37 14.41 -7.82
CA ALA A 44 -10.97 14.78 -7.53
C ALA A 44 -10.53 16.03 -8.30
N ALA A 45 -10.85 16.10 -9.59
CA ALA A 45 -10.50 17.24 -10.44
C ALA A 45 -11.19 18.54 -9.99
N ARG A 46 -12.46 18.45 -9.58
CA ARG A 46 -13.25 19.62 -9.14
C ARG A 46 -12.90 20.06 -7.72
N SER A 47 -12.53 19.11 -6.85
CA SER A 47 -12.11 19.36 -5.46
C SER A 47 -10.62 19.70 -5.33
N LYS A 48 -9.87 19.71 -6.44
CA LYS A 48 -8.44 20.07 -6.51
C LYS A 48 -7.53 19.20 -5.63
N THR A 49 -7.92 17.96 -5.40
CA THR A 49 -7.15 16.97 -4.64
C THR A 49 -6.19 16.23 -5.58
N ALA A 50 -4.96 16.72 -5.73
CA ALA A 50 -3.99 16.20 -6.69
C ALA A 50 -3.60 14.73 -6.44
N GLU A 51 -3.40 14.36 -5.18
CA GLU A 51 -3.03 12.99 -4.77
C GLU A 51 -4.13 11.98 -5.12
N LEU A 52 -5.39 12.33 -4.84
CA LEU A 52 -6.54 11.52 -5.21
C LEU A 52 -6.64 11.35 -6.74
N ALA A 53 -6.41 12.43 -7.50
CA ALA A 53 -6.43 12.37 -8.95
C ALA A 53 -5.32 11.48 -9.52
N ALA A 54 -4.12 11.51 -8.90
CA ALA A 54 -3.00 10.65 -9.27
C ALA A 54 -3.31 9.18 -8.98
N TRP A 55 -3.80 8.84 -7.78
CA TRP A 55 -4.21 7.49 -7.43
C TRP A 55 -5.29 6.94 -8.36
N VAL A 56 -6.34 7.73 -8.64
CA VAL A 56 -7.36 7.35 -9.63
C VAL A 56 -6.74 7.13 -11.02
N GLY A 57 -5.75 7.94 -11.40
CA GLY A 57 -4.98 7.75 -12.63
C GLY A 57 -4.30 6.39 -12.70
N HIS A 58 -3.58 6.02 -11.63
CA HIS A 58 -2.91 4.73 -11.53
C HIS A 58 -3.89 3.55 -11.47
N GLU A 59 -5.02 3.68 -10.77
CA GLU A 59 -6.06 2.64 -10.76
C GLU A 59 -6.63 2.39 -12.18
N LEU A 60 -6.77 3.44 -12.99
CA LEU A 60 -7.29 3.34 -14.35
C LEU A 60 -6.26 2.89 -15.40
N GLN A 61 -4.99 3.23 -15.22
CA GLN A 61 -3.93 2.96 -16.21
C GLN A 61 -2.98 1.83 -15.82
N GLY A 62 -3.01 1.41 -14.56
CA GLY A 62 -2.03 0.51 -13.97
C GLY A 62 -0.85 1.26 -13.33
N TYR A 63 -0.04 0.49 -12.61
CA TYR A 63 1.10 0.93 -11.80
C TYR A 63 2.45 0.53 -12.40
N HIS A 64 2.48 -0.01 -13.63
CA HIS A 64 3.71 -0.50 -14.27
C HIS A 64 4.83 0.55 -14.36
N ALA A 65 4.48 1.83 -14.54
CA ALA A 65 5.42 2.94 -14.60
C ALA A 65 5.87 3.46 -13.22
N SER A 66 5.17 3.10 -12.15
CA SER A 66 5.42 3.57 -10.77
C SER A 66 5.20 2.44 -9.75
N PRO A 67 6.05 1.40 -9.75
CA PRO A 67 5.89 0.25 -8.86
C PRO A 67 5.93 0.60 -7.37
N GLU A 68 6.62 1.68 -7.02
CA GLU A 68 6.76 2.21 -5.65
C GLU A 68 5.47 2.79 -5.08
N LEU A 69 4.50 3.15 -5.94
CA LEU A 69 3.21 3.73 -5.53
C LEU A 69 2.11 2.68 -5.39
N ILE A 70 2.44 1.39 -5.56
CA ILE A 70 1.46 0.31 -5.51
C ILE A 70 0.88 0.21 -4.08
N PRO A 71 -0.44 0.32 -3.91
CA PRO A 71 -1.07 0.17 -2.61
C PRO A 71 -0.99 -1.26 -2.07
N SER A 72 -0.96 -1.40 -0.74
CA SER A 72 -0.82 -2.70 -0.07
C SER A 72 -1.93 -3.71 -0.36
N TYR A 73 -3.13 -3.24 -0.68
CA TYR A 73 -4.25 -4.10 -1.11
C TYR A 73 -4.05 -4.68 -2.53
N ARG A 74 -2.98 -4.31 -3.23
CA ARG A 74 -2.58 -4.88 -4.52
C ARG A 74 -1.44 -5.90 -4.41
N GLY A 75 -0.90 -6.10 -3.21
CA GLY A 75 0.15 -7.07 -2.92
C GLY A 75 1.30 -6.47 -2.10
N PRO A 76 2.40 -7.23 -1.92
CA PRO A 76 2.60 -8.58 -2.42
C PRO A 76 1.72 -9.61 -1.71
N PHE A 77 1.16 -10.54 -2.49
CA PHE A 77 0.39 -11.67 -1.97
C PHE A 77 1.12 -12.99 -2.22
N ALA A 78 1.21 -13.82 -1.18
CA ALA A 78 1.73 -15.17 -1.30
C ALA A 78 0.75 -16.03 -2.12
N VAL A 79 1.26 -16.63 -3.18
CA VAL A 79 0.51 -17.52 -4.07
C VAL A 79 1.23 -18.85 -4.24
N PRO A 80 0.50 -19.98 -4.35
CA PRO A 80 1.12 -21.26 -4.62
C PRO A 80 1.89 -21.24 -5.94
N ALA A 81 3.17 -21.59 -5.89
CA ALA A 81 3.96 -21.90 -7.08
C ALA A 81 3.79 -23.38 -7.42
N LEU A 82 3.48 -23.67 -8.68
CA LEU A 82 3.33 -25.02 -9.21
C LEU A 82 4.37 -25.26 -10.31
N GLY A 83 4.91 -26.46 -10.33
CA GLY A 83 5.94 -26.90 -11.24
C GLY A 83 5.48 -28.06 -12.12
N HIS A 84 6.08 -28.12 -13.29
CA HIS A 84 6.12 -29.28 -14.14
C HIS A 84 7.55 -29.84 -14.13
N PHE A 85 7.69 -31.06 -13.66
CA PHE A 85 8.97 -31.74 -13.49
C PHE A 85 9.09 -32.94 -14.44
N LEU A 86 10.28 -33.09 -15.02
CA LEU A 86 10.68 -34.25 -15.79
C LEU A 86 11.76 -35.01 -15.04
N GLY A 87 11.56 -36.31 -14.86
CA GLY A 87 12.48 -37.22 -14.20
C GLY A 87 12.98 -38.34 -15.12
N PRO A 88 13.71 -39.30 -14.57
CA PRO A 88 14.33 -40.37 -15.36
C PRO A 88 13.29 -41.30 -15.97
N PHE A 89 13.67 -41.98 -17.05
CA PHE A 89 12.78 -42.89 -17.80
C PHE A 89 11.48 -42.22 -18.31
N GLY A 90 11.49 -40.89 -18.49
CA GLY A 90 10.31 -40.15 -18.93
C GLY A 90 9.25 -39.96 -17.85
N SER A 91 9.58 -40.18 -16.57
CA SER A 91 8.67 -39.88 -15.47
C SER A 91 8.34 -38.38 -15.45
N GLU A 92 7.07 -38.04 -15.25
CA GLU A 92 6.60 -36.66 -15.32
C GLU A 92 5.73 -36.35 -14.10
N ARG A 93 5.94 -35.20 -13.47
CA ARG A 93 5.08 -34.70 -12.38
C ARG A 93 4.54 -33.32 -12.75
N LYS A 94 3.23 -33.24 -12.98
CA LYS A 94 2.52 -32.03 -13.40
C LYS A 94 1.81 -31.39 -12.23
N ASN A 95 1.83 -30.05 -12.17
CA ASN A 95 1.14 -29.24 -11.17
C ASN A 95 1.58 -29.57 -9.73
N GLU A 96 2.85 -29.95 -9.54
CA GLU A 96 3.39 -30.25 -8.22
C GLU A 96 3.75 -28.95 -7.50
N ALA A 97 3.39 -28.86 -6.22
CA ALA A 97 3.63 -27.65 -5.44
C ALA A 97 5.13 -27.46 -5.18
N ILE A 98 5.61 -26.25 -5.47
CA ILE A 98 6.97 -25.83 -5.17
C ILE A 98 6.95 -25.12 -3.82
N ALA A 99 7.52 -25.76 -2.80
CA ALA A 99 7.59 -25.18 -1.47
C ALA A 99 8.63 -24.03 -1.42
N PRO A 100 8.29 -22.83 -0.93
CA PRO A 100 9.27 -21.76 -0.72
C PRO A 100 10.42 -22.20 0.19
N ALA A 101 10.15 -23.10 1.13
CA ALA A 101 11.16 -23.67 2.03
C ALA A 101 12.29 -24.43 1.29
N ALA A 102 12.04 -24.91 0.07
CA ALA A 102 13.06 -25.56 -0.76
C ALA A 102 14.13 -24.57 -1.23
N PHE A 103 13.82 -23.28 -1.27
CA PHE A 103 14.73 -22.23 -1.73
C PHE A 103 15.49 -21.60 -0.56
N PRO A 104 16.68 -21.01 -0.82
CA PRO A 104 17.35 -20.13 0.12
C PRO A 104 16.45 -18.99 0.59
N LYS A 105 16.67 -18.50 1.82
CA LYS A 105 15.79 -17.52 2.49
C LYS A 105 15.55 -16.27 1.63
N GLU A 106 16.56 -15.81 0.90
CA GLU A 106 16.51 -14.63 0.03
C GLU A 106 15.48 -14.70 -1.10
N TYR A 107 15.08 -15.90 -1.54
CA TYR A 107 14.09 -16.05 -2.62
C TYR A 107 12.66 -16.30 -2.13
N ARG A 108 12.47 -16.61 -0.84
CA ARG A 108 11.18 -17.09 -0.30
C ARG A 108 10.10 -16.03 -0.36
N ASP A 109 10.47 -14.78 -0.10
CA ASP A 109 9.58 -13.62 -0.16
C ASP A 109 9.68 -12.90 -1.52
N GLY A 110 10.34 -13.52 -2.50
CA GLY A 110 10.58 -12.96 -3.82
C GLY A 110 9.42 -13.15 -4.81
N PRO A 111 9.61 -12.70 -6.06
CA PRO A 111 8.60 -12.77 -7.11
C PRO A 111 8.25 -14.21 -7.53
N LEU A 112 9.04 -15.23 -7.17
CA LEU A 112 8.71 -16.61 -7.49
C LEU A 112 7.44 -17.10 -6.77
N PHE A 113 7.22 -16.62 -5.55
CA PHE A 113 6.14 -17.06 -4.66
C PHE A 113 5.12 -15.96 -4.37
N ASN A 114 5.46 -14.71 -4.69
CA ASN A 114 4.58 -13.56 -4.47
C ASN A 114 4.11 -12.96 -5.80
N ILE A 115 2.91 -12.38 -5.78
CA ILE A 115 2.34 -11.60 -6.88
C ILE A 115 1.91 -10.23 -6.39
N THR A 116 2.12 -9.23 -7.23
CA THR A 116 1.62 -7.87 -7.05
C THR A 116 0.86 -7.47 -8.31
N PHE A 117 -0.35 -6.92 -8.13
CA PHE A 117 -1.23 -6.57 -9.24
C PHE A 117 -1.02 -5.12 -9.69
N ALA A 118 -0.09 -4.94 -10.62
CA ALA A 118 0.18 -3.63 -11.23
C ALA A 118 -0.78 -3.27 -12.38
N ASP A 119 -1.58 -4.23 -12.86
CA ASP A 119 -2.48 -4.03 -14.01
C ASP A 119 -3.61 -3.04 -13.73
N SER A 120 -4.16 -2.46 -14.78
CA SER A 120 -5.31 -1.55 -14.67
C SER A 120 -6.54 -2.26 -14.11
N MET A 121 -7.48 -1.51 -13.52
CA MET A 121 -8.75 -2.08 -13.06
C MET A 121 -9.52 -2.81 -14.16
N ALA A 122 -9.44 -2.34 -15.41
CA ALA A 122 -10.10 -2.99 -16.53
C ALA A 122 -9.50 -4.39 -16.83
N GLU A 123 -8.16 -4.50 -16.81
CA GLU A 123 -7.45 -5.77 -17.01
C GLU A 123 -7.72 -6.74 -15.84
N LEU A 124 -7.71 -6.25 -14.60
CA LEU A 124 -8.05 -7.08 -13.45
C LEU A 124 -9.49 -7.59 -13.50
N THR A 125 -10.44 -6.74 -13.91
CA THR A 125 -11.83 -7.17 -14.11
C THR A 125 -11.93 -8.22 -15.22
N ASP A 126 -11.23 -8.03 -16.34
CA ASP A 126 -11.23 -9.01 -17.44
C ASP A 126 -10.67 -10.37 -16.99
N HIS A 127 -9.52 -10.35 -16.29
CA HIS A 127 -8.94 -11.54 -15.67
C HIS A 127 -9.88 -12.19 -14.65
N ALA A 128 -10.67 -11.43 -13.91
CA ALA A 128 -11.65 -11.96 -12.97
C ALA A 128 -12.92 -12.52 -13.66
N ARG A 129 -13.15 -12.28 -14.94
CA ARG A 129 -14.30 -12.83 -15.68
C ARG A 129 -14.08 -14.24 -16.21
N THR A 130 -12.85 -14.75 -16.20
CA THR A 130 -12.56 -16.13 -16.61
C THR A 130 -13.32 -17.15 -15.75
N ASP A 131 -13.77 -18.24 -16.37
CA ASP A 131 -14.37 -19.40 -15.67
C ASP A 131 -13.32 -20.26 -14.94
N GLU A 132 -12.03 -20.01 -15.21
CA GLU A 132 -10.94 -20.71 -14.55
C GLU A 132 -10.83 -20.33 -13.06
N LYS A 133 -10.66 -21.34 -12.21
CA LYS A 133 -10.51 -21.13 -10.76
C LYS A 133 -9.20 -20.43 -10.38
N ALA A 134 -8.17 -20.56 -11.22
CA ALA A 134 -6.88 -19.94 -10.99
C ALA A 134 -6.20 -19.59 -12.32
N ILE A 135 -5.61 -18.40 -12.35
CA ILE A 135 -4.81 -17.91 -13.48
C ILE A 135 -3.38 -18.38 -13.32
N ARG A 136 -2.78 -18.87 -14.40
CA ARG A 136 -1.39 -19.32 -14.42
C ARG A 136 -0.47 -18.17 -14.84
N ALA A 137 0.19 -17.55 -13.87
CA ALA A 137 1.23 -16.56 -14.14
C ALA A 137 2.58 -17.27 -14.23
N ALA A 138 3.06 -17.51 -15.45
CA ALA A 138 4.33 -18.17 -15.70
C ALA A 138 5.48 -17.48 -14.94
N TRP A 139 6.43 -18.28 -14.49
CA TRP A 139 7.71 -17.75 -14.04
C TRP A 139 8.50 -17.21 -15.25
N PRO A 140 9.33 -16.18 -15.05
CA PRO A 140 10.30 -15.77 -16.07
C PRO A 140 11.20 -16.93 -16.48
N ALA A 141 11.65 -16.97 -17.74
CA ALA A 141 12.53 -18.03 -18.22
C ALA A 141 13.82 -18.13 -17.38
N ASP A 142 14.36 -16.99 -16.94
CA ASP A 142 15.55 -16.91 -16.09
C ASP A 142 15.37 -17.59 -14.73
N ALA A 143 14.13 -17.71 -14.23
CA ALA A 143 13.84 -18.44 -13.00
C ALA A 143 14.14 -19.95 -13.14
N LEU A 144 13.96 -20.52 -14.34
CA LEU A 144 14.29 -21.93 -14.59
C LEU A 144 15.81 -22.15 -14.56
N VAL A 145 16.57 -21.19 -15.11
CA VAL A 145 18.04 -21.19 -15.05
C VAL A 145 18.52 -21.07 -13.60
N LEU A 146 17.94 -20.14 -12.84
CA LEU A 146 18.23 -19.97 -11.41
C LEU A 146 17.99 -21.26 -10.62
N VAL A 147 16.86 -21.94 -10.85
CA VAL A 147 16.54 -23.22 -10.19
C VAL A 147 17.62 -24.27 -10.46
N GLU A 148 18.06 -24.41 -11.71
CA GLU A 148 19.12 -25.37 -12.06
C GLU A 148 20.49 -24.97 -11.45
N MET A 149 20.79 -23.68 -11.37
CA MET A 149 22.00 -23.18 -10.70
C MET A 149 21.99 -23.50 -9.20
N LEU A 150 20.92 -23.16 -8.49
CA LEU A 150 20.78 -23.45 -7.05
C LEU A 150 20.81 -24.96 -6.75
N LYS A 151 20.29 -25.78 -7.68
CA LYS A 151 20.38 -27.24 -7.60
C LYS A 151 21.83 -27.73 -7.72
N ARG A 152 22.60 -27.18 -8.66
CA ARG A 152 24.03 -27.50 -8.84
C ARG A 152 24.88 -27.08 -7.64
N GLU A 153 24.54 -25.97 -7.02
CA GLU A 153 25.19 -25.47 -5.80
C GLU A 153 24.80 -26.24 -4.54
N GLY A 154 23.76 -27.08 -4.60
CA GLY A 154 23.25 -27.84 -3.46
C GLY A 154 22.48 -26.99 -2.44
N THR A 155 22.10 -25.77 -2.80
CA THR A 155 21.35 -24.83 -1.95
C THR A 155 19.84 -24.97 -2.12
N LEU A 156 19.40 -25.65 -3.19
CA LEU A 156 18.00 -25.99 -3.45
C LEU A 156 17.67 -27.40 -2.91
N ASN A 157 16.73 -27.46 -1.98
CA ASN A 157 16.27 -28.74 -1.41
C ASN A 157 15.11 -29.31 -2.25
N MET A 158 15.44 -29.86 -3.42
CA MET A 158 14.50 -30.50 -4.34
C MET A 158 15.06 -31.84 -4.83
N ASP A 159 14.19 -32.73 -5.30
CA ASP A 159 14.59 -34.06 -5.77
C ASP A 159 15.63 -33.95 -6.91
N PRO A 160 16.86 -34.47 -6.72
CA PRO A 160 17.93 -34.33 -7.70
C PRO A 160 17.62 -35.03 -9.02
N MET A 161 16.75 -36.04 -9.02
CA MET A 161 16.39 -36.80 -10.22
C MET A 161 15.40 -36.07 -11.12
N TYR A 162 14.74 -35.01 -10.63
CA TYR A 162 13.75 -34.26 -11.39
C TYR A 162 14.25 -32.86 -11.77
N SER A 163 14.03 -32.46 -13.02
CA SER A 163 14.31 -31.11 -13.53
C SER A 163 13.01 -30.35 -13.73
N LEU A 164 12.97 -29.11 -13.24
CA LEU A 164 11.85 -28.20 -13.47
C LEU A 164 11.90 -27.68 -14.91
N ILE A 165 10.90 -28.04 -15.71
CA ILE A 165 10.79 -27.59 -17.11
C ILE A 165 9.82 -26.41 -17.27
N GLN A 166 8.91 -26.23 -16.31
CA GLN A 166 8.00 -25.09 -16.28
C GLN A 166 7.60 -24.79 -14.84
N GLY A 167 7.73 -23.54 -14.41
CA GLY A 167 7.20 -23.04 -13.14
C GLY A 167 6.17 -21.95 -13.40
N TYR A 168 5.10 -21.92 -12.62
CA TYR A 168 4.11 -20.86 -12.67
C TYR A 168 3.47 -20.63 -11.30
N ARG A 169 3.02 -19.40 -11.06
CA ARG A 169 2.19 -19.04 -9.91
C ARG A 169 0.74 -19.33 -10.26
N ALA A 170 0.05 -20.04 -9.38
CA ALA A 170 -1.38 -20.29 -9.48
C ALA A 170 -2.12 -19.21 -8.69
N ILE A 171 -2.58 -18.16 -9.38
CA ILE A 171 -3.28 -17.03 -8.78
C ILE A 171 -4.76 -17.39 -8.65
N PRO A 172 -5.31 -17.53 -7.43
CA PRO A 172 -6.72 -17.83 -7.26
C PRO A 172 -7.59 -16.69 -7.79
N ARG A 173 -8.65 -17.00 -8.54
CA ARG A 173 -9.59 -15.98 -9.04
C ARG A 173 -10.20 -15.13 -7.92
N SER A 174 -10.43 -15.72 -6.74
CA SER A 174 -10.93 -15.02 -5.56
C SER A 174 -9.99 -13.90 -5.08
N MET A 175 -8.69 -14.00 -5.34
CA MET A 175 -7.72 -12.97 -4.99
C MET A 175 -7.96 -11.69 -5.83
N LEU A 176 -8.16 -11.84 -7.15
CA LEU A 176 -8.51 -10.72 -8.03
C LEU A 176 -9.82 -10.06 -7.59
N ILE A 177 -10.85 -10.87 -7.29
CA ILE A 177 -12.13 -10.37 -6.77
C ILE A 177 -11.91 -9.59 -5.47
N GLY A 178 -11.05 -10.07 -4.57
CA GLY A 178 -10.71 -9.38 -3.32
C GLY A 178 -10.01 -8.04 -3.53
N VAL A 179 -9.12 -7.93 -4.52
CA VAL A 179 -8.49 -6.64 -4.89
C VAL A 179 -9.53 -5.67 -5.45
N LEU A 180 -10.38 -6.13 -6.38
CA LEU A 180 -11.45 -5.32 -6.96
C LEU A 180 -12.43 -4.82 -5.87
N ASP A 181 -12.82 -5.69 -4.94
CA ASP A 181 -13.68 -5.33 -3.82
C ASP A 181 -13.00 -4.35 -2.85
N SER A 182 -11.70 -4.54 -2.61
CA SER A 182 -10.89 -3.62 -1.79
C SER A 182 -10.84 -2.20 -2.36
N VAL A 183 -10.81 -2.06 -3.69
CA VAL A 183 -10.89 -0.76 -4.37
C VAL A 183 -12.29 -0.18 -4.24
N ARG A 184 -13.35 -0.99 -4.46
CA ARG A 184 -14.74 -0.55 -4.30
C ARG A 184 -15.00 -0.02 -2.89
N ASN A 185 -14.61 -0.76 -1.86
CA ASN A 185 -14.82 -0.38 -0.47
C ASN A 185 -14.08 0.93 -0.13
N ARG A 186 -12.84 1.10 -0.61
CA ARG A 186 -12.11 2.36 -0.44
C ARG A 186 -12.80 3.53 -1.12
N ILE A 187 -13.30 3.36 -2.34
CA ILE A 187 -14.03 4.41 -3.04
C ILE A 187 -15.30 4.78 -2.24
N LEU A 188 -16.00 3.79 -1.68
CA LEU A 188 -17.16 4.02 -0.83
C LEU A 188 -16.78 4.79 0.46
N ASP A 189 -15.73 4.36 1.17
CA ASP A 189 -15.26 5.01 2.40
C ASP A 189 -14.81 6.45 2.14
N LEU A 190 -14.12 6.69 1.02
CA LEU A 190 -13.75 8.03 0.57
C LEU A 190 -14.99 8.87 0.26
N ALA A 191 -15.97 8.32 -0.45
CA ALA A 191 -17.18 9.04 -0.81
C ALA A 191 -18.00 9.44 0.42
N LEU A 192 -18.16 8.54 1.39
CA LEU A 192 -18.83 8.83 2.68
C LEU A 192 -18.08 9.90 3.47
N SER A 193 -16.75 9.80 3.54
CA SER A 193 -15.93 10.80 4.24
C SER A 193 -15.98 12.18 3.57
N PHE A 194 -16.06 12.21 2.24
CA PHE A 194 -16.19 13.45 1.48
C PHE A 194 -17.57 14.07 1.64
N GLU A 195 -18.63 13.26 1.75
CA GLU A 195 -19.98 13.74 2.07
C GLU A 195 -20.01 14.48 3.42
N GLU A 196 -19.31 13.97 4.43
CA GLU A 196 -19.22 14.61 5.75
C GLU A 196 -18.41 15.93 5.72
N ILE A 197 -17.36 16.00 4.90
CA ILE A 197 -16.47 17.17 4.82
C ILE A 197 -17.04 18.26 3.93
N ALA A 198 -17.51 17.88 2.74
CA ALA A 198 -17.96 18.76 1.68
C ALA A 198 -19.14 18.10 0.93
N PRO A 199 -20.39 18.26 1.42
CA PRO A 199 -21.57 17.63 0.82
C PRO A 199 -21.78 17.98 -0.66
N ASP A 200 -21.36 19.20 -1.07
CA ASP A 200 -21.44 19.69 -2.45
C ASP A 200 -20.15 19.41 -3.26
N ALA A 201 -19.25 18.55 -2.77
CA ALA A 201 -17.99 18.23 -3.44
C ALA A 201 -18.25 17.69 -4.85
N GLY A 202 -17.60 18.31 -5.82
CA GLY A 202 -17.81 17.98 -7.23
C GLY A 202 -18.97 18.72 -7.89
N GLU A 203 -19.92 19.33 -7.18
CA GLU A 203 -20.90 20.25 -7.78
C GLU A 203 -20.39 21.68 -7.74
N SER A 204 -19.81 22.06 -6.60
CA SER A 204 -19.16 23.33 -6.38
C SER A 204 -17.66 23.15 -6.17
N ARG A 205 -16.91 24.25 -6.27
CA ARG A 205 -15.47 24.22 -6.01
C ARG A 205 -15.27 24.16 -4.50
N ALA A 206 -14.65 23.06 -4.04
CA ALA A 206 -14.27 22.92 -2.64
C ALA A 206 -13.39 24.10 -2.19
N THR A 207 -13.62 24.54 -0.96
CA THR A 207 -12.75 25.50 -0.28
C THR A 207 -11.35 24.88 -0.06
N PRO A 208 -10.31 25.72 0.13
CA PRO A 208 -8.98 25.21 0.43
C PRO A 208 -8.93 24.33 1.69
N GLU A 209 -9.75 24.64 2.70
CA GLU A 209 -9.82 23.88 3.96
C GLU A 209 -10.45 22.50 3.75
N GLU A 210 -11.58 22.43 3.03
CA GLU A 210 -12.22 21.16 2.66
C GLU A 210 -11.27 20.29 1.82
N SER A 211 -10.59 20.90 0.83
CA SER A 211 -9.62 20.20 -0.02
C SER A 211 -8.48 19.59 0.80
N ALA A 212 -7.98 20.30 1.82
CA ALA A 212 -6.93 19.81 2.71
C ALA A 212 -7.41 18.62 3.57
N ARG A 213 -8.62 18.71 4.14
CA ARG A 213 -9.22 17.62 4.92
C ARG A 213 -9.50 16.38 4.06
N MET A 214 -9.98 16.58 2.82
CA MET A 214 -10.17 15.49 1.86
C MET A 214 -8.86 14.78 1.51
N SER A 215 -7.76 15.52 1.33
CA SER A 215 -6.43 14.92 1.14
C SER A 215 -5.98 14.11 2.35
N GLN A 216 -6.21 14.60 3.58
CA GLN A 216 -5.87 13.86 4.80
C GLN A 216 -6.64 12.55 4.92
N VAL A 217 -7.96 12.60 4.68
CA VAL A 217 -8.83 11.42 4.61
C VAL A 217 -8.33 10.43 3.56
N PHE A 218 -8.01 10.92 2.36
CA PHE A 218 -7.48 10.09 1.28
C PHE A 218 -6.21 9.34 1.70
N ASN A 219 -5.23 10.03 2.27
CA ASN A 219 -4.00 9.40 2.74
C ASN A 219 -4.27 8.34 3.82
N THR A 220 -5.27 8.56 4.66
CA THR A 220 -5.64 7.63 5.74
C THR A 220 -6.25 6.33 5.18
N TYR A 221 -7.20 6.43 4.24
CA TYR A 221 -7.90 5.25 3.71
C TYR A 221 -7.12 4.49 2.64
N VAL A 222 -6.33 5.19 1.81
CA VAL A 222 -5.58 4.58 0.71
C VAL A 222 -4.23 4.11 1.18
N TYR A 223 -3.51 4.93 1.95
CA TYR A 223 -2.17 4.60 2.40
C TYR A 223 -2.13 4.09 3.83
N GLY A 224 -2.92 4.61 4.78
CA GLY A 224 -2.82 4.42 6.25
C GLY A 224 -2.82 3.02 6.88
N GLY A 225 -2.69 1.93 6.10
CA GLY A 225 -2.24 0.62 6.59
C GLY A 225 -0.74 0.35 6.35
N GLN A 226 -0.11 1.11 5.46
CA GLN A 226 1.33 1.28 5.34
C GLN A 226 1.62 2.76 5.58
N ALA A 227 2.67 3.07 6.32
CA ALA A 227 3.07 4.45 6.55
C ALA A 227 2.96 5.25 5.24
N ALA A 228 2.40 6.47 5.31
CA ALA A 228 2.24 7.39 4.20
C ALA A 228 3.61 7.69 3.54
N VAL A 229 4.07 6.78 2.70
CA VAL A 229 5.21 6.93 1.81
C VAL A 229 4.59 7.44 0.52
N GLY A 230 4.58 8.77 0.39
CA GLY A 230 4.08 9.44 -0.81
C GLY A 230 2.97 10.45 -0.58
N SER A 231 2.92 11.16 0.55
CA SER A 231 2.17 12.43 0.57
C SER A 231 2.93 13.45 -0.28
N THR A 232 2.33 13.81 -1.41
CA THR A 232 2.76 14.91 -2.26
C THR A 232 2.14 16.19 -1.70
N ASN A 233 2.48 16.48 -0.45
CA ASN A 233 2.41 17.79 0.22
C ASN A 233 3.25 17.79 1.50
N VAL A 234 4.25 16.91 1.58
CA VAL A 234 5.51 17.35 2.17
C VAL A 234 5.94 18.48 1.24
N HIS A 235 5.77 19.75 1.67
CA HIS A 235 6.81 20.72 1.38
C HIS A 235 8.08 19.92 1.51
N GLN A 236 8.81 19.72 0.42
CA GLN A 236 10.16 19.22 0.47
C GLN A 236 10.92 20.22 1.34
N VAL A 237 10.71 20.13 2.65
CA VAL A 237 11.70 20.43 3.64
C VAL A 237 12.68 19.33 3.31
N GLN A 238 13.55 19.65 2.36
CA GLN A 238 14.92 19.26 2.49
C GLN A 238 15.21 19.55 3.95
N VAL A 239 15.18 18.50 4.78
CA VAL A 239 15.86 18.53 6.05
C VAL A 239 17.30 18.64 5.62
N ASN A 240 17.72 19.88 5.37
CA ASN A 240 19.11 20.19 5.23
C ASN A 240 19.71 19.69 6.54
N ARG A 241 20.75 18.88 6.38
CA ARG A 241 21.59 18.41 7.48
C ARG A 241 21.73 19.54 8.49
N SER A 242 21.30 19.30 9.73
CA SER A 242 21.33 20.20 10.92
C SER A 242 20.02 20.86 11.38
N ASP A 243 18.83 20.54 10.86
CA ASP A 243 17.58 21.11 11.41
C ASP A 243 16.89 20.15 12.40
N GLU A 244 17.36 20.18 13.65
CA GLU A 244 16.87 19.36 14.77
C GLU A 244 15.39 19.62 15.08
N ASP A 245 14.93 20.87 14.95
CA ASP A 245 13.54 21.27 15.20
C ASP A 245 12.58 20.62 14.18
N THR A 246 13.02 20.51 12.93
CA THR A 246 12.25 19.83 11.87
C THR A 246 12.16 18.31 12.11
N LEU A 247 13.24 17.67 12.58
CA LEU A 247 13.22 16.25 12.96
C LEU A 247 12.25 15.99 14.12
N LEU A 248 12.29 16.83 15.15
CA LEU A 248 11.42 16.69 16.33
C LEU A 248 9.95 16.91 15.97
N ALA A 249 9.64 17.89 15.12
CA ALA A 249 8.28 18.10 14.62
C ALA A 249 7.76 16.90 13.81
N ALA A 250 8.61 16.30 12.96
CA ALA A 250 8.26 15.10 12.20
C ALA A 250 8.03 13.88 13.11
N LEU A 251 8.84 13.71 14.15
CA LEU A 251 8.68 12.62 15.12
C LEU A 251 7.44 12.80 16.00
N ALA A 252 7.11 14.03 16.39
CA ALA A 252 5.88 14.35 17.10
C ALA A 252 4.63 14.05 16.24
N ALA A 253 4.67 14.34 14.94
CA ALA A 253 3.59 14.00 14.00
C ALA A 253 3.39 12.48 13.84
N VAL A 254 4.44 11.69 14.06
CA VAL A 254 4.40 10.21 14.07
C VAL A 254 3.95 9.64 15.43
N GLY A 255 3.73 10.51 16.43
CA GLY A 255 3.20 10.12 17.74
C GLY A 255 4.26 9.62 18.72
N VAL A 256 5.54 10.00 18.54
CA VAL A 256 6.59 9.78 19.54
C VAL A 256 6.30 10.62 20.79
N ASP A 257 6.37 9.99 21.96
CA ASP A 257 6.07 10.67 23.21
C ASP A 257 7.10 11.76 23.56
N PRO A 258 6.69 12.83 24.27
CA PRO A 258 7.58 13.93 24.61
C PRO A 258 8.84 13.53 25.40
N ASP A 259 8.75 12.51 26.26
CA ASP A 259 9.88 12.07 27.07
C ASP A 259 10.95 11.39 26.21
N SER A 260 10.52 10.56 25.24
CA SER A 260 11.40 9.96 24.24
C SER A 260 12.02 11.01 23.29
N MET A 261 11.32 12.11 23.00
CA MET A 261 11.88 13.22 22.23
C MET A 261 13.00 13.95 22.99
N GLU A 262 12.84 14.18 24.29
CA GLU A 262 13.90 14.76 25.12
C GLU A 262 15.11 13.83 25.27
N GLU A 263 14.90 12.51 25.30
CA GLU A 263 16.00 11.54 25.25
C GLU A 263 16.74 11.56 23.90
N LEU A 264 16.04 11.80 22.79
CA LEU A 264 16.66 11.90 21.46
C LEU A 264 17.55 13.13 21.34
N LYS A 265 17.10 14.30 21.83
CA LYS A 265 17.91 15.53 21.85
C LYS A 265 19.24 15.33 22.57
N LYS A 266 19.20 14.66 23.74
CA LYS A 266 20.41 14.32 24.50
C LYS A 266 21.32 13.37 23.73
N ALA A 267 20.75 12.36 23.09
CA ALA A 267 21.51 11.41 22.29
C ALA A 267 22.18 12.06 21.06
N LEU A 268 21.52 13.02 20.41
CA LEU A 268 22.09 13.79 19.31
C LEU A 268 23.24 14.69 19.79
N ALA A 269 23.09 15.33 20.95
CA ALA A 269 24.15 16.14 21.56
C ALA A 269 25.37 15.29 21.94
N GLU A 270 25.16 14.13 22.56
CA GLU A 270 26.22 13.18 22.93
C GLU A 270 26.98 12.66 21.69
N ASP A 271 26.26 12.25 20.64
CA ASP A 271 26.90 11.76 19.40
C ASP A 271 27.65 12.89 18.64
N ARG A 272 27.23 14.16 18.80
CA ARG A 272 27.94 15.34 18.27
C ARG A 272 29.22 15.63 19.07
N GLU A 273 29.18 15.52 20.40
CA GLU A 273 30.35 15.68 21.26
C GLU A 273 31.39 14.58 21.01
N ASP A 274 30.95 13.32 20.88
CA ASP A 274 31.82 12.18 20.58
C ASP A 274 32.48 12.27 19.18
N ASN A 275 31.86 13.02 18.26
CA ASN A 275 32.40 13.30 16.93
C ASN A 275 33.14 14.65 16.84
N GLY A 276 33.65 15.16 17.97
CA GLY A 276 34.51 16.35 18.00
C GLY A 276 33.77 17.66 17.70
N GLY A 277 32.47 17.72 17.98
CA GLY A 277 31.62 18.91 17.77
C GLY A 277 30.96 18.99 16.39
N ASN A 278 31.15 17.98 15.54
CA ASN A 278 30.54 17.92 14.20
C ASN A 278 29.40 16.89 14.15
N ASP A 279 28.40 17.14 13.31
CA ASP A 279 27.32 16.18 13.09
C ASP A 279 27.82 14.91 12.40
N PRO A 280 27.70 13.73 13.04
CA PRO A 280 28.20 12.49 12.47
C PRO A 280 27.46 12.17 11.17
N ALA A 281 28.16 11.53 10.21
CA ALA A 281 27.55 11.15 8.93
C ALA A 281 26.56 9.97 9.06
N LYS A 282 26.48 9.36 10.25
CA LYS A 282 25.63 8.23 10.61
C LYS A 282 25.17 8.39 12.06
N PRO A 283 24.05 7.77 12.46
CA PRO A 283 23.68 7.65 13.87
C PRO A 283 24.88 7.10 14.66
N GLY A 284 25.29 7.82 15.70
CA GLY A 284 26.30 7.35 16.62
C GLY A 284 25.74 6.32 17.59
N ARG A 285 26.50 6.07 18.65
CA ARG A 285 26.16 5.03 19.61
C ARG A 285 24.94 5.43 20.45
N ALA A 286 24.82 6.70 20.81
CA ALA A 286 23.74 7.20 21.65
C ALA A 286 22.40 7.15 20.91
N VAL A 287 22.36 7.63 19.65
CA VAL A 287 21.14 7.61 18.82
C VAL A 287 20.72 6.18 18.46
N SER A 288 21.67 5.30 18.15
CA SER A 288 21.37 3.87 17.89
C SER A 288 20.84 3.17 19.15
N SER A 289 21.35 3.52 20.33
CA SER A 289 20.87 2.99 21.61
C SER A 289 19.48 3.49 21.96
N TRP A 290 19.19 4.76 21.66
CA TRP A 290 17.86 5.34 21.79
C TRP A 290 16.84 4.62 20.88
N LEU A 291 17.17 4.39 19.61
CA LEU A 291 16.31 3.62 18.68
C LEU A 291 15.98 2.22 19.21
N GLY A 292 16.97 1.56 19.81
CA GLY A 292 16.78 0.25 20.47
C GLY A 292 15.85 0.33 21.69
N ARG A 293 16.01 1.34 22.55
CA ARG A 293 15.14 1.55 23.73
C ARG A 293 13.72 1.91 23.33
N LEU A 294 13.54 2.77 22.32
CA LEU A 294 12.22 3.14 21.81
C LEU A 294 11.49 1.92 21.25
N SER A 295 12.19 1.08 20.49
CA SER A 295 11.64 -0.18 19.96
C SER A 295 11.22 -1.14 21.08
N LEU A 296 12.00 -1.21 22.17
CA LEU A 296 11.70 -2.05 23.33
C LEU A 296 10.54 -1.51 24.18
N ARG A 297 10.42 -0.18 24.32
CA ARG A 297 9.30 0.49 25.03
C ARG A 297 7.98 0.30 24.28
N ALA A 298 7.99 0.42 22.95
CA ALA A 298 6.82 0.13 22.11
C ALA A 298 6.34 -1.32 22.25
N ALA A 299 7.25 -2.26 22.51
CA ALA A 299 6.91 -3.67 22.72
C ALA A 299 6.35 -3.99 24.13
N THR A 300 6.54 -3.11 25.12
CA THR A 300 6.25 -3.40 26.54
C THR A 300 5.16 -2.53 27.15
N ALA A 301 4.97 -1.30 26.67
CA ALA A 301 3.84 -0.46 27.02
C ALA A 301 2.84 -0.48 25.86
N GLY A 302 1.58 -0.80 26.11
CA GLY A 302 0.49 -0.70 25.13
C GLY A 302 0.14 0.76 24.76
N GLY A 303 1.15 1.58 24.48
CA GLY A 303 1.06 2.95 24.01
C GLY A 303 1.10 3.05 22.49
N THR A 304 0.70 4.20 21.98
CA THR A 304 0.31 4.54 20.59
C THR A 304 1.34 4.31 19.48
N VAL A 305 2.56 3.86 19.79
CA VAL A 305 3.45 3.30 18.77
C VAL A 305 3.14 1.81 18.66
N ALA A 306 2.03 1.50 17.99
CA ALA A 306 1.66 0.12 17.69
C ALA A 306 2.84 -0.57 16.98
N VAL A 307 3.36 -1.61 17.65
CA VAL A 307 4.46 -2.47 17.20
C VAL A 307 4.25 -2.88 15.75
N GLY A 308 5.00 -2.24 14.85
CA GLY A 308 4.82 -2.34 13.40
C GLY A 308 5.36 -1.11 12.67
N ALA A 309 4.63 -0.66 11.65
CA ALA A 309 5.05 0.32 10.64
C ALA A 309 5.67 1.64 11.17
N GLY A 310 5.38 2.06 12.41
CA GLY A 310 5.93 3.28 13.01
C GLY A 310 7.43 3.22 13.31
N GLY A 311 8.00 2.06 13.66
CA GLY A 311 9.43 1.92 13.93
C GLY A 311 10.30 2.12 12.69
N ASN A 312 9.79 1.71 11.53
CA ASN A 312 10.43 1.93 10.24
C ASN A 312 10.39 3.41 9.83
N VAL A 313 9.28 4.11 10.13
CA VAL A 313 9.16 5.55 9.84
C VAL A 313 10.10 6.38 10.71
N VAL A 314 10.16 6.10 12.02
CA VAL A 314 11.11 6.78 12.92
C VAL A 314 12.56 6.54 12.49
N SER A 315 12.88 5.30 12.11
CA SER A 315 14.21 4.98 11.59
C SER A 315 14.52 5.70 10.28
N GLN A 316 13.56 5.80 9.35
CA GLN A 316 13.71 6.53 8.09
C GLN A 316 13.88 8.04 8.29
N LEU A 317 13.13 8.65 9.22
CA LEU A 317 13.27 10.07 9.56
C LEU A 317 14.65 10.39 10.13
N ILE A 318 15.17 9.53 11.02
CA ILE A 318 16.52 9.67 11.57
C ILE A 318 17.58 9.47 10.47
N MET A 319 17.43 8.46 9.62
CA MET A 319 18.37 8.22 8.52
C MET A 319 18.37 9.39 7.52
N SER A 320 17.19 9.94 7.19
CA SER A 320 17.03 11.15 6.37
C SER A 320 17.71 12.37 6.99
N TYR A 321 17.61 12.58 8.32
CA TYR A 321 18.32 13.64 9.05
C TYR A 321 19.85 13.53 8.89
N PHE A 322 20.39 12.31 8.89
CA PHE A 322 21.82 12.06 8.65
C PHE A 322 22.21 12.08 7.16
N GLY A 323 21.29 12.37 6.25
CA GLY A 323 21.53 12.36 4.81
C GLY A 323 21.69 10.96 4.21
N MET A 324 21.21 9.94 4.92
CA MET A 324 21.12 8.55 4.46
C MET A 324 19.67 8.26 4.10
N GLY A 325 19.25 8.75 2.94
CA GLY A 325 17.94 8.47 2.34
C GLY A 325 18.11 7.74 1.03
#